data_AF-A0AAW1IBM5-F1
#
_entry.id   AF-A0AAW1IBM5-F1
#
_cell.length_a   1.000
_cell.length_b   1.000
_cell.length_c   1.000
_cell.angle_alpha   90.00
_cell.angle_beta   90.00
_cell.angle_gamma   90.00
#
_symmetry.space_group_name_H-M   'P 1'
#
loop_
_entity.id
_entity.type
_entity.pdbx_description
1 polymer ?
#
loop_
_entity_poly.entity_id
_entity_poly.type
_entity_poly.pdbx_seq_one_letter_code
_entity_poly.pdbx_strand_id
1 'polypeptide(L)'
;MDVYFTLLIISGIYGLLFFLDKFYKTCSHYPYIQFLKGTGLEIKFLHIKWQTTALNRTFLRWGSGHSSFFSVWFQWGTYVTLFLLPIAVIMLIFTIFETFFRKTSGNPIMEPVIPGVTLPASELGYYSLTLIISSIVHEAGHAIAAVREDVHLSNVGVRLFFILPVAYVSLNTEDIQKLSSKKALKIFCAGVWHNVVLSLGAYVIYLILPIIFSLLYNLNNGVIVTNIAKNSPLKGENGILLHDKIMQINDCMVTNSKKWYECLQKTKLNKLGFCVTADAVNVLDETSDVNLAAFALNISSIMTELLKFHHTLAFL
;
A
#
# COMPACT_ATOMS: atom_id res chain seq x y z
N MET A 1 -11.93 -12.22 4.88
CA MET A 1 -11.83 -12.99 6.14
C MET A 1 -11.90 -12.01 7.28
N ASP A 2 -12.78 -12.25 8.25
CA ASP A 2 -12.93 -11.37 9.41
C ASP A 2 -11.66 -11.40 10.26
N VAL A 3 -11.24 -10.24 10.74
CA VAL A 3 -10.00 -10.05 11.51
C VAL A 3 -9.97 -10.98 12.73
N TYR A 4 -11.11 -11.17 13.39
CA TYR A 4 -11.27 -12.10 14.51
C TYR A 4 -10.94 -13.55 14.16
N PHE A 5 -11.31 -14.00 12.96
CA PHE A 5 -11.01 -15.36 12.50
C PHE A 5 -9.50 -15.54 12.29
N THR A 6 -8.84 -14.56 11.69
CA THR A 6 -7.38 -14.56 11.52
C THR A 6 -6.65 -14.56 12.87
N LEU A 7 -7.08 -13.72 13.83
CA LEU A 7 -6.51 -13.67 15.17
C LEU A 7 -6.69 -15.00 15.93
N LEU A 8 -7.85 -15.65 15.79
CA LEU A 8 -8.14 -16.94 16.40
C LEU A 8 -7.24 -18.04 15.83
N ILE A 9 -7.03 -18.07 14.51
CA ILE A 9 -6.09 -18.99 13.86
C ILE A 9 -4.68 -18.78 14.39
N ILE A 10 -4.20 -17.54 14.42
CA ILE A 10 -2.84 -17.22 14.91
C ILE A 10 -2.69 -17.67 16.37
N SER A 11 -3.65 -17.32 17.24
CA SER A 11 -3.65 -17.73 18.64
C SER A 11 -3.66 -19.25 18.79
N GLY A 12 -4.46 -19.96 17.98
CA GLY A 12 -4.49 -21.41 17.93
C GLY A 12 -3.15 -22.04 17.53
N ILE A 13 -2.47 -21.46 16.54
CA ILE A 13 -1.12 -21.89 16.12
C ILE A 13 -0.11 -21.70 17.25
N TYR A 14 -0.10 -20.53 17.92
CA TYR A 14 0.77 -20.29 19.06
C TYR A 14 0.47 -21.21 20.24
N GLY A 15 -0.81 -21.48 20.52
CA GLY A 15 -1.25 -22.41 21.55
C GLY A 15 -0.77 -23.83 21.27
N LEU A 16 -0.91 -24.30 20.03
CA LEU A 16 -0.42 -25.60 19.58
C LEU A 16 1.11 -25.69 19.69
N LEU A 17 1.84 -24.69 19.21
CA LEU A 17 3.31 -24.65 19.31
C LEU A 17 3.79 -24.66 20.76
N PHE A 18 3.15 -23.88 21.63
CA PHE A 18 3.47 -23.85 23.05
C PHE A 18 3.16 -25.20 23.74
N PHE A 19 2.02 -25.80 23.41
CA PHE A 19 1.67 -27.13 23.91
C PHE A 19 2.68 -28.19 23.46
N LEU A 20 3.04 -28.21 22.17
CA LEU A 20 4.04 -29.12 21.63
C LEU A 20 5.40 -28.91 22.28
N ASP A 21 5.84 -27.66 22.45
CA ASP A 21 7.10 -27.34 23.14
C ASP A 21 7.14 -27.89 24.57
N LYS A 22 6.04 -27.74 25.33
CA LYS A 22 5.90 -28.30 26.68
C LYS A 22 5.84 -29.82 26.66
N PHE A 23 5.08 -30.41 25.75
CA PHE A 23 4.96 -31.85 25.61
C PHE A 23 6.31 -32.49 25.30
N TYR A 24 7.06 -31.99 24.32
CA TYR A 24 8.38 -32.52 23.97
C TYR A 24 9.43 -32.29 25.06
N LYS A 25 9.38 -31.18 25.81
CA LYS A 25 10.25 -30.98 26.99
C LYS A 25 10.02 -32.00 28.10
N THR A 26 8.81 -32.55 28.21
CA THR A 26 8.45 -33.57 29.20
C THR A 26 8.73 -34.99 28.68
N CYS A 27 8.27 -35.32 27.46
CA CYS A 27 8.36 -36.68 26.91
C CYS A 27 9.71 -37.02 26.26
N SER A 28 10.36 -36.03 25.64
CA SER A 28 11.63 -36.19 24.91
C SER A 28 12.64 -35.14 25.38
N HIS A 29 12.86 -35.10 26.69
CA HIS A 29 13.59 -34.02 27.36
C HIS A 29 14.97 -33.76 26.74
N TYR A 30 15.83 -34.77 26.67
CA TYR A 30 17.20 -34.61 26.22
C TYR A 30 17.32 -34.34 24.70
N PRO A 31 16.70 -35.13 23.80
CA PRO A 31 16.82 -34.89 22.35
C PRO A 31 16.24 -33.54 21.93
N TYR A 32 15.09 -33.16 22.50
CA TYR A 32 14.43 -31.91 22.13
C TYR A 32 15.18 -30.68 22.65
N ILE A 33 15.72 -30.71 23.87
CA ILE A 33 16.55 -29.61 24.38
C ILE A 33 17.83 -29.45 23.56
N GLN A 34 18.46 -30.56 23.15
CA GLN A 34 19.63 -30.50 22.29
C GLN A 34 19.29 -29.95 20.89
N PHE A 35 18.13 -30.33 20.33
CA PHE A 35 17.60 -29.75 19.10
C PHE A 35 17.37 -28.24 19.21
N LEU A 36 16.71 -27.77 20.29
CA LEU A 36 16.49 -26.34 20.51
C LEU A 36 17.80 -25.57 20.67
N LYS A 37 18.78 -26.12 21.39
CA LYS A 37 20.12 -25.53 21.54
C LYS A 37 20.90 -25.50 20.21
N GLY A 38 20.80 -26.56 19.40
CA GLY A 38 21.50 -26.66 18.11
C GLY A 38 20.89 -25.75 17.04
N THR A 39 19.57 -25.58 17.04
CA THR A 39 18.87 -24.68 16.11
C THR A 39 18.82 -23.23 16.57
N GLY A 40 19.01 -22.98 17.87
CA GLY A 40 18.85 -21.67 18.48
C GLY A 40 17.39 -21.23 18.59
N LEU A 41 16.45 -22.17 18.52
CA LEU A 41 15.02 -21.90 18.63
C LEU A 41 14.59 -21.85 20.10
N GLU A 42 13.79 -20.84 20.44
CA GLU A 42 13.20 -20.66 21.75
C GLU A 42 11.72 -20.32 21.56
N ILE A 43 10.84 -21.27 21.92
CA ILE A 43 9.40 -21.10 21.90
C ILE A 43 8.95 -20.78 23.32
N LYS A 44 8.23 -19.67 23.51
CA LYS A 44 7.45 -19.44 24.73
C LYS A 44 6.09 -18.83 24.35
N PHE A 45 5.25 -18.47 25.31
CA PHE A 45 3.86 -18.08 25.02
C PHE A 45 3.77 -16.79 24.16
N LEU A 46 3.12 -16.87 22.99
CA LEU A 46 2.96 -15.78 22.01
C LEU A 46 4.25 -15.18 21.40
N HIS A 47 5.39 -15.85 21.60
CA HIS A 47 6.66 -15.43 21.03
C HIS A 47 7.52 -16.61 20.61
N ILE A 48 8.03 -16.52 19.39
CA ILE A 48 9.00 -17.44 18.84
C ILE A 48 10.27 -16.65 18.61
N LYS A 49 11.38 -17.17 19.11
CA LYS A 49 12.70 -16.57 18.93
C LYS A 49 13.58 -17.58 18.25
N TRP A 50 14.29 -17.14 17.22
CA TRP A 50 15.32 -17.90 16.55
C TRP A 50 16.60 -17.10 16.55
N GLN A 51 17.71 -17.70 16.92
CA GLN A 51 19.02 -17.04 16.98
C GLN A 51 20.10 -17.88 16.31
N THR A 52 21.05 -17.20 15.67
CA THR A 52 22.18 -17.82 14.98
C THR A 52 23.45 -16.99 15.16
N THR A 53 24.59 -17.66 15.15
CA THR A 53 25.93 -17.05 15.13
C THR A 53 26.54 -17.03 13.72
N ALA A 54 25.87 -17.65 12.74
CA ALA A 54 26.39 -17.80 11.38
C ALA A 54 26.68 -16.45 10.71
N LEU A 55 25.84 -15.44 10.97
CA LEU A 55 25.97 -14.10 10.40
C LEU A 55 27.06 -13.26 11.09
N ASN A 56 27.55 -13.66 12.27
CA ASN A 56 28.52 -12.86 13.03
C ASN A 56 29.79 -12.61 12.23
N ARG A 57 30.29 -13.61 11.50
CA ARG A 57 31.48 -13.47 10.64
C ARG A 57 31.27 -12.48 9.51
N THR A 58 30.07 -12.42 8.94
CA THR A 58 29.71 -11.48 7.88
C THR A 58 29.70 -10.05 8.42
N PHE A 59 29.06 -9.82 9.56
CA PHE A 59 29.07 -8.50 10.21
C PHE A 59 30.46 -8.07 10.64
N LEU A 60 31.29 -8.99 11.13
CA LEU A 60 32.69 -8.71 11.44
C LEU A 60 33.46 -8.24 10.20
N ARG A 61 33.31 -8.93 9.06
CA ARG A 61 33.94 -8.53 7.79
C ARG A 61 33.45 -7.19 7.27
N TRP A 62 32.15 -6.94 7.34
CA TRP A 62 31.57 -5.67 6.90
C TRP A 62 31.98 -4.51 7.80
N GLY A 63 31.99 -4.72 9.12
CA GLY A 63 32.44 -3.74 10.10
C GLY A 63 33.95 -3.47 10.06
N SER A 64 34.77 -4.48 9.78
CA SER A 64 36.23 -4.33 9.66
C SER A 64 36.70 -3.78 8.32
N GLY A 65 35.77 -3.44 7.41
CA GLY A 65 36.07 -2.88 6.08
C GLY A 65 36.64 -1.46 6.13
N HIS A 66 36.44 -0.70 5.04
CA HIS A 66 36.99 0.67 4.86
C HIS A 66 36.76 1.58 6.07
N SER A 67 37.81 1.77 6.88
CA SER A 67 37.71 2.36 8.22
C SER A 67 37.31 3.83 8.21
N SER A 68 37.79 4.59 7.23
CA SER A 68 37.49 6.02 7.09
C SER A 68 36.05 6.27 6.68
N PHE A 69 35.52 5.50 5.72
CA PHE A 69 34.14 5.65 5.23
C PHE A 69 33.13 5.42 6.37
N PHE A 70 33.25 4.29 7.06
CA PHE A 70 32.32 3.96 8.15
C PHE A 70 32.41 4.96 9.30
N SER A 71 33.61 5.44 9.65
CA SER A 71 33.76 6.45 10.70
C SER A 71 32.99 7.73 10.37
N VAL A 72 33.11 8.23 9.14
CA VAL A 72 32.40 9.44 8.68
C VAL A 72 30.89 9.18 8.60
N TRP A 73 30.50 8.02 8.05
CA TRP A 73 29.11 7.59 7.92
C TRP A 73 28.36 7.59 9.26
N PHE A 74 28.92 6.93 10.28
CA PHE A 74 28.31 6.85 11.60
C PHE A 74 28.37 8.18 12.37
N GLN A 75 29.40 9.01 12.13
CA GLN A 75 29.47 10.33 12.73
C GLN A 75 28.35 11.24 12.23
N TRP A 76 28.13 11.31 10.91
CA TRP A 76 26.99 12.03 10.33
C TRP A 76 25.65 11.44 10.77
N GLY A 77 25.54 10.11 10.74
CA GLY A 77 24.33 9.42 11.20
C GLY A 77 23.96 9.75 12.64
N THR A 78 24.95 9.93 13.52
CA THR A 78 24.72 10.35 14.92
C THR A 78 24.14 11.75 14.98
N TYR A 79 24.69 12.72 14.25
CA TYR A 79 24.16 14.09 14.24
C TYR A 79 22.75 14.17 13.66
N VAL A 80 22.49 13.50 12.54
CA VAL A 80 21.17 13.47 11.91
C VAL A 80 20.15 12.82 12.85
N THR A 81 20.48 11.67 13.44
CA THR A 81 19.58 10.98 14.36
C THR A 81 19.28 11.82 15.59
N LEU A 82 20.30 12.48 16.16
CA LEU A 82 20.12 13.36 17.32
C LEU A 82 19.22 14.57 17.01
N PHE A 83 19.30 15.10 15.79
CA PHE A 83 18.42 16.17 15.32
C PHE A 83 16.98 15.70 15.08
N LEU A 84 16.80 14.50 14.51
CA LEU A 84 15.47 13.94 14.22
C LEU A 84 14.75 13.45 15.48
N LEU A 85 15.47 13.01 16.51
CA LEU A 85 14.90 12.50 17.75
C LEU A 85 13.90 13.48 18.42
N PRO A 86 14.23 14.76 18.70
CA PRO A 86 13.27 15.69 19.31
C PRO A 86 12.05 15.94 18.41
N ILE A 87 12.24 15.99 17.09
CA ILE A 87 11.14 16.15 16.13
C ILE A 87 10.19 14.95 16.24
N ALA A 88 10.73 13.72 16.24
CA ALA A 88 9.95 12.50 16.37
C ALA A 88 9.19 12.44 17.71
N VAL A 89 9.83 12.83 18.82
CA VAL A 89 9.21 12.85 20.15
C VAL A 89 8.09 13.90 20.22
N ILE A 90 8.30 15.11 19.70
CA ILE A 90 7.27 16.16 19.67
C ILE A 90 6.06 15.70 18.83
N MET A 91 6.30 15.11 17.66
CA MET A 91 5.24 14.59 16.79
C MET A 91 4.46 13.46 17.45
N LEU A 92 5.14 12.56 18.18
CA LEU A 92 4.51 11.49 18.92
C LEU A 92 3.63 12.03 20.06
N ILE A 93 4.15 12.98 20.85
CA ILE A 93 3.38 13.63 21.93
C ILE A 93 2.16 14.34 21.37
N PHE A 94 2.30 15.08 20.27
CA PHE A 94 1.19 15.75 19.61
C PHE A 94 0.14 14.76 19.11
N THR A 95 0.55 13.65 18.52
CA THR A 95 -0.35 12.60 18.04
C THR A 95 -1.13 11.95 19.18
N ILE A 96 -0.45 11.62 20.28
CA ILE A 96 -1.09 11.08 21.49
C ILE A 96 -2.10 12.10 22.04
N PHE A 97 -1.69 13.37 22.15
CA PHE A 97 -2.56 14.42 22.65
C PHE A 97 -3.81 14.61 21.78
N GLU A 98 -3.67 14.68 20.46
CA GLU A 98 -4.81 14.74 19.55
C GLU A 98 -5.71 13.51 19.72
N THR A 99 -5.16 12.30 19.69
CA THR A 99 -5.94 11.05 19.84
C THR A 99 -6.76 10.99 21.13
N PHE A 100 -6.21 11.45 22.25
CA PHE A 100 -6.88 11.39 23.56
C PHE A 100 -7.79 12.59 23.85
N PHE A 101 -7.41 13.80 23.45
CA PHE A 101 -8.07 15.05 23.87
C PHE A 101 -8.88 15.73 22.76
N ARG A 102 -8.58 15.47 21.49
CA ARG A 102 -9.29 16.05 20.36
C ARG A 102 -9.92 14.94 19.54
N LYS A 103 -11.25 14.84 19.63
CA LYS A 103 -12.06 14.00 18.74
C LYS A 103 -12.12 14.64 17.34
N THR A 104 -10.98 14.90 16.72
CA THR A 104 -10.87 15.55 15.42
C THR A 104 -11.25 14.55 14.33
N SER A 105 -12.18 14.95 13.45
CA SER A 105 -12.66 14.18 12.29
C SER A 105 -11.64 14.06 11.14
N GLY A 106 -10.38 14.42 11.39
CA GLY A 106 -9.28 14.41 10.42
C GLY A 106 -8.33 13.26 10.66
N ASN A 107 -7.67 12.78 9.61
CA ASN A 107 -6.71 11.69 9.72
C ASN A 107 -5.52 12.10 10.63
N PRO A 108 -5.14 11.28 11.61
CA PRO A 108 -3.99 11.58 12.46
C PRO A 108 -2.71 11.68 11.63
N ILE A 109 -1.78 12.53 12.06
CA ILE A 109 -0.49 12.74 11.35
C ILE A 109 0.38 11.47 11.39
N MET A 110 0.25 10.67 12.46
CA MET A 110 0.86 9.36 12.61
C MET A 110 -0.23 8.38 13.05
N GLU A 111 -0.60 7.44 12.18
CA GLU A 111 -1.58 6.41 12.52
C GLU A 111 -0.85 5.15 13.02
N PRO A 112 -1.15 4.64 14.22
CA PRO A 112 -0.58 3.37 14.68
C PRO A 112 -1.05 2.25 13.76
N VAL A 113 -0.11 1.50 13.20
CA VAL A 113 -0.42 0.38 12.30
C VAL A 113 -0.85 -0.83 13.15
N ILE A 114 -2.15 -1.07 13.18
CA ILE A 114 -2.79 -2.19 13.87
C ILE A 114 -3.44 -3.06 12.78
N PRO A 115 -2.85 -4.23 12.48
CA PRO A 115 -3.40 -5.19 11.55
C PRO A 115 -4.87 -5.50 11.81
N GLY A 116 -5.72 -5.28 10.81
CA GLY A 116 -7.15 -5.52 10.86
C GLY A 116 -8.00 -4.40 11.48
N VAL A 117 -7.39 -3.34 12.02
CA VAL A 117 -8.12 -2.15 12.48
C VAL A 117 -7.80 -0.97 11.58
N THR A 118 -6.53 -0.55 11.54
CA THR A 118 -6.06 0.58 10.72
C THR A 118 -5.42 0.12 9.41
N LEU A 119 -5.03 -1.16 9.32
CA LEU A 119 -4.47 -1.76 8.11
C LEU A 119 -5.35 -2.92 7.59
N PRO A 120 -5.77 -2.90 6.31
CA PRO A 120 -6.48 -4.01 5.70
C PRO A 120 -5.69 -5.32 5.80
N ALA A 121 -6.36 -6.42 6.17
CA ALA A 121 -5.71 -7.72 6.32
C ALA A 121 -5.06 -8.25 5.02
N SER A 122 -5.52 -7.80 3.85
CA SER A 122 -4.92 -8.11 2.55
C SER A 122 -3.51 -7.55 2.39
N GLU A 123 -3.18 -6.46 3.08
CA GLU A 123 -1.89 -5.79 2.98
C GLU A 123 -0.88 -6.28 4.02
N LEU A 124 -1.30 -7.19 4.90
CA LEU A 124 -0.49 -7.71 5.99
C LEU A 124 0.84 -8.29 5.49
N GLY A 125 0.83 -9.02 4.38
CA GLY A 125 2.04 -9.62 3.81
C GLY A 125 3.09 -8.58 3.41
N TYR A 126 2.66 -7.49 2.76
CA TYR A 126 3.55 -6.39 2.38
C TYR A 126 4.09 -5.65 3.60
N TYR A 127 3.26 -5.44 4.61
CA TYR A 127 3.67 -4.81 5.86
C TYR A 127 4.67 -5.68 6.64
N SER A 128 4.40 -6.98 6.81
CA SER A 128 5.32 -7.92 7.45
C SER A 128 6.66 -7.98 6.72
N LEU A 129 6.66 -8.03 5.39
CA LEU A 129 7.90 -8.01 4.60
C LEU A 129 8.68 -6.71 4.81
N THR A 130 7.99 -5.56 4.77
CA THR A 130 8.60 -4.24 5.03
C THR A 130 9.24 -4.19 6.42
N LEU A 131 8.55 -4.70 7.45
CA LEU A 131 9.08 -4.77 8.81
C LEU A 131 10.32 -5.67 8.91
N ILE A 132 10.33 -6.83 8.25
CA ILE A 132 11.50 -7.71 8.22
C ILE A 132 12.69 -6.98 7.63
N ILE A 133 12.52 -6.37 6.44
CA ILE A 133 13.60 -5.69 5.74
C ILE A 133 14.11 -4.52 6.58
N SER A 134 13.22 -3.66 7.07
CA SER A 134 13.59 -2.52 7.90
C SER A 134 14.29 -2.97 9.19
N SER A 135 13.77 -3.98 9.86
CA SER A 135 14.37 -4.48 11.10
C SER A 135 15.75 -5.10 10.88
N ILE A 136 15.94 -5.88 9.79
CA ILE A 136 17.26 -6.42 9.45
C ILE A 136 18.27 -5.28 9.20
N VAL A 137 17.88 -4.26 8.43
CA VAL A 137 18.74 -3.12 8.12
C VAL A 137 19.07 -2.29 9.36
N HIS A 138 18.08 -2.10 10.26
CA HIS A 138 18.26 -1.43 11.54
C HIS A 138 19.31 -2.14 12.40
N GLU A 139 19.13 -3.44 12.61
CA GLU A 139 20.02 -4.24 13.44
C GLU A 139 21.40 -4.42 12.80
N ALA A 140 21.48 -4.49 11.48
CA ALA A 140 22.73 -4.46 10.74
C ALA A 140 23.50 -3.17 11.03
N GLY A 141 22.82 -2.03 11.11
CA GLY A 141 23.41 -0.75 11.52
C GLY A 141 24.07 -0.83 12.90
N HIS A 142 23.35 -1.36 13.90
CA HIS A 142 23.89 -1.58 15.24
C HIS A 142 25.08 -2.53 15.25
N ALA A 143 24.99 -3.67 14.56
CA ALA A 143 26.06 -4.65 14.49
C ALA A 143 27.34 -4.08 13.87
N ILE A 144 27.23 -3.40 12.73
CA ILE A 144 28.38 -2.81 12.02
C ILE A 144 29.02 -1.71 12.88
N ALA A 145 28.21 -0.85 13.51
CA ALA A 145 28.73 0.19 14.41
C ALA A 145 29.41 -0.40 15.65
N ALA A 146 28.86 -1.47 16.23
CA ALA A 146 29.42 -2.15 17.38
C ALA A 146 30.79 -2.77 17.07
N VAL A 147 30.91 -3.48 15.94
CA VAL A 147 32.18 -4.04 15.47
C VAL A 147 33.24 -2.95 15.26
N ARG A 148 32.84 -1.77 14.78
CA ARG A 148 33.74 -0.62 14.55
C ARG A 148 34.27 0.01 15.83
N GLU A 149 33.54 -0.12 16.93
CA GLU A 149 33.95 0.37 18.25
C GLU A 149 34.49 -0.77 19.12
N ASP A 150 34.93 -1.87 18.50
CA ASP A 150 35.54 -3.05 19.13
C ASP A 150 34.63 -3.77 20.15
N VAL A 151 33.31 -3.76 19.90
CA VAL A 151 32.31 -4.48 20.72
C VAL A 151 32.00 -5.84 20.12
N HIS A 152 32.05 -6.88 20.94
CA HIS A 152 31.78 -8.24 20.50
C HIS A 152 30.29 -8.48 20.22
N LEU A 153 30.03 -9.08 19.05
CA LEU A 153 28.71 -9.54 18.62
C LEU A 153 28.48 -10.98 19.09
N SER A 154 27.52 -11.17 20.00
CA SER A 154 27.21 -12.47 20.58
C SER A 154 26.39 -13.33 19.62
N ASN A 155 25.23 -12.84 19.17
CA ASN A 155 24.34 -13.55 18.26
C ASN A 155 23.39 -12.59 17.55
N VAL A 156 22.87 -13.04 16.42
CA VAL A 156 21.84 -12.34 15.65
C VAL A 156 20.60 -13.23 15.62
N GLY A 157 19.42 -12.64 15.68
CA GLY A 157 18.21 -13.43 15.67
C GLY A 157 17.01 -12.71 15.11
N VAL A 158 15.92 -13.45 15.00
CA VAL A 158 14.60 -12.95 14.66
C VAL A 158 13.65 -13.40 15.76
N ARG A 159 12.81 -12.47 16.21
CA ARG A 159 11.74 -12.70 17.16
C ARG A 159 10.42 -12.40 16.45
N LEU A 160 9.54 -13.39 16.41
CA LEU A 160 8.18 -13.23 15.95
C LEU A 160 7.28 -13.01 17.17
N PHE A 161 6.88 -11.76 17.39
CA PHE A 161 5.90 -11.40 18.42
C PHE A 161 4.53 -11.32 17.78
N PHE A 162 3.66 -12.27 18.09
CA PHE A 162 2.35 -12.44 17.45
C PHE A 162 2.45 -12.56 15.92
N ILE A 163 2.34 -11.48 15.16
CA ILE A 163 2.53 -11.48 13.69
C ILE A 163 3.67 -10.58 13.23
N LEU A 164 4.32 -9.89 14.16
CA LEU A 164 5.32 -8.88 13.88
C LEU A 164 6.72 -9.52 13.97
N PRO A 165 7.37 -9.77 12.83
CA PRO A 165 8.75 -10.24 12.81
C PRO A 165 9.69 -9.06 13.11
N VAL A 166 10.56 -9.25 14.08
CA VAL A 166 11.56 -8.26 14.49
C VAL A 166 12.91 -8.96 14.57
N ALA A 167 13.85 -8.55 13.73
CA ALA A 167 15.25 -8.94 13.88
C ALA A 167 15.84 -8.25 15.12
N TYR A 168 16.84 -8.87 15.72
CA TYR A 168 17.61 -8.26 16.81
C TYR A 168 19.06 -8.73 16.76
N VAL A 169 19.96 -7.86 17.23
CA VAL A 169 21.37 -8.14 17.44
C VAL A 169 21.68 -8.13 18.94
N SER A 170 22.32 -9.18 19.44
CA SER A 170 22.80 -9.25 20.82
C SER A 170 24.27 -8.85 20.89
N LEU A 171 24.52 -7.71 21.53
CA LEU A 171 25.85 -7.18 21.80
C LEU A 171 26.27 -7.47 23.24
N ASN A 172 27.56 -7.61 23.49
CA ASN A 172 28.08 -7.75 24.84
C ASN A 172 27.89 -6.43 25.62
N THR A 173 27.08 -6.46 26.68
CA THR A 173 26.79 -5.30 27.52
C THR A 173 28.01 -4.82 28.29
N GLU A 174 28.92 -5.72 28.68
CA GLU A 174 30.15 -5.34 29.40
C GLU A 174 31.09 -4.51 28.53
N ASP A 175 31.17 -4.84 27.24
CA ASP A 175 31.99 -4.10 26.28
C ASP A 175 31.40 -2.72 26.03
N ILE A 176 30.07 -2.61 25.90
CA ILE A 176 29.38 -1.32 25.74
C ILE A 176 29.58 -0.42 26.97
N GLN A 177 29.53 -0.97 28.18
CA GLN A 177 29.72 -0.20 29.42
C GLN A 177 31.14 0.34 29.57
N LYS A 178 32.14 -0.32 28.98
CA LYS A 178 33.54 0.15 28.95
C LYS A 178 33.78 1.26 27.92
N LEU A 179 32.86 1.46 26.98
CA LEU A 179 32.99 2.50 25.95
C LEU A 179 32.75 3.90 26.51
N SER A 180 33.37 4.89 25.88
CA SER A 180 33.00 6.29 26.12
C SER A 180 31.59 6.58 25.60
N SER A 181 30.89 7.52 26.24
CA SER A 181 29.51 7.87 25.91
C SER A 181 29.32 8.25 24.43
N LYS A 182 30.32 8.87 23.80
CA LYS A 182 30.28 9.21 22.37
C LYS A 182 30.25 7.96 21.48
N LYS A 183 31.06 6.94 21.80
CA LYS A 183 31.13 5.70 21.04
C LYS A 183 29.86 4.87 21.23
N ALA A 184 29.38 4.75 22.47
CA ALA A 184 28.12 4.09 22.78
C ALA A 184 26.95 4.78 22.04
N LEU A 185 26.90 6.12 22.04
CA LEU A 185 25.86 6.88 21.33
C LEU A 185 25.86 6.60 19.82
N LYS A 186 27.03 6.48 19.17
CA LYS A 186 27.10 6.09 17.76
C LYS A 186 26.45 4.73 17.51
N ILE A 187 26.70 3.75 18.38
CA ILE A 187 26.08 2.42 18.27
C ILE A 187 24.56 2.54 18.39
N PHE A 188 24.04 3.28 19.38
CA PHE A 188 22.59 3.46 19.56
C PHE A 188 21.93 4.25 18.41
N CYS A 189 22.61 5.23 17.82
CA CYS A 189 22.08 5.97 16.68
C CYS A 189 22.17 5.20 15.35
N ALA A 190 23.05 4.21 15.26
CA ALA A 190 23.36 3.52 14.01
C ALA A 190 22.14 2.86 13.35
N GLY A 191 21.28 2.20 14.12
CA GLY A 191 20.10 1.53 13.58
C GLY A 191 19.07 2.50 12.99
N VAL A 192 18.78 3.60 13.72
CA VAL A 192 17.88 4.66 13.24
C VAL A 192 18.44 5.29 11.96
N TRP A 193 19.74 5.60 11.93
CA TRP A 193 20.40 6.14 10.74
C TRP A 193 20.25 5.23 9.52
N HIS A 194 20.44 3.92 9.67
CA HIS A 194 20.28 2.97 8.56
C HIS A 194 18.83 2.92 8.05
N ASN A 195 17.84 3.03 8.94
CA ASN A 195 16.44 3.14 8.53
C ASN A 195 16.13 4.45 7.81
N VAL A 196 16.70 5.57 8.24
CA VAL A 196 16.55 6.86 7.53
C VAL A 196 17.10 6.75 6.11
N VAL A 197 18.30 6.17 5.96
CA VAL A 197 18.92 5.94 4.65
C VAL A 197 18.09 4.98 3.79
N LEU A 198 17.60 3.88 4.37
CA LEU A 198 16.72 2.94 3.68
C LEU A 198 15.44 3.63 3.17
N SER A 199 14.84 4.47 4.02
CA SER A 199 13.62 5.19 3.70
C SER A 199 13.85 6.23 2.60
N LEU A 200 14.97 6.95 2.67
CA LEU A 200 15.37 7.89 1.62
C LEU A 200 15.62 7.16 0.29
N GLY A 201 16.31 6.02 0.33
CA GLY A 201 16.53 5.18 -0.86
C GLY A 201 15.22 4.69 -1.47
N ALA A 202 14.30 4.19 -0.63
CA ALA A 202 12.97 3.77 -1.08
C ALA A 202 12.17 4.93 -1.70
N TYR A 203 12.24 6.13 -1.10
CA TYR A 203 11.60 7.32 -1.64
C TYR A 203 12.18 7.74 -2.99
N VAL A 204 13.51 7.71 -3.14
CA VAL A 204 14.17 7.99 -4.43
C VAL A 204 13.77 6.96 -5.49
N ILE A 205 13.73 5.67 -5.14
CA ILE A 205 13.26 4.61 -6.04
C ILE A 205 11.81 4.87 -6.46
N TYR A 206 10.94 5.24 -5.52
CA TYR A 206 9.55 5.60 -5.79
C TYR A 206 9.43 6.77 -6.79
N LEU A 207 10.26 7.81 -6.67
CA LEU A 207 10.27 8.93 -7.60
C LEU A 207 10.76 8.55 -9.01
N ILE A 208 11.69 7.59 -9.11
CA ILE A 208 12.25 7.12 -10.39
C ILE A 208 11.36 6.03 -11.02
N LEU A 209 10.43 5.45 -10.26
CA LEU A 209 9.55 4.37 -10.70
C LEU A 209 8.80 4.65 -12.01
N PRO A 210 8.23 5.85 -12.25
CA PRO A 210 7.59 6.17 -13.53
C PRO A 210 8.56 6.17 -14.71
N ILE A 211 9.82 6.53 -14.49
CA ILE A 211 10.87 6.51 -15.52
C ILE A 211 11.28 5.06 -15.83
N ILE A 212 11.44 4.23 -14.80
CA ILE A 212 11.75 2.80 -14.97
C ILE A 212 10.63 2.12 -15.77
N PHE A 213 9.38 2.42 -15.42
CA PHE A 213 8.22 1.83 -16.07
C PHE A 213 7.86 2.51 -17.40
N SER A 214 8.32 3.71 -17.72
CA SER A 214 8.02 4.35 -19.02
C SER A 214 8.55 3.55 -20.21
N LEU A 215 9.58 2.72 -20.01
CA LEU A 215 10.07 1.78 -21.03
C LEU A 215 9.06 0.65 -21.33
N LEU A 216 8.21 0.32 -20.36
CA LEU A 216 7.23 -0.76 -20.42
C LEU A 216 5.81 -0.27 -20.73
N TYR A 217 5.52 1.02 -20.53
CA TYR A 217 4.19 1.61 -20.72
C TYR A 217 4.21 2.79 -21.69
N ASN A 218 3.33 2.75 -22.70
CA ASN A 218 3.10 3.88 -23.60
C ASN A 218 2.20 4.92 -22.92
N LEU A 219 2.79 6.02 -22.47
CA LEU A 219 2.06 7.17 -21.91
C LEU A 219 1.62 8.12 -23.02
N ASN A 220 0.56 8.91 -22.76
CA ASN A 220 0.04 9.95 -23.66
C ASN A 220 -0.32 9.47 -25.09
N ASN A 221 -0.79 8.23 -25.18
CA ASN A 221 -1.23 7.64 -26.42
C ASN A 221 -2.76 7.47 -26.33
N GLY A 222 -3.53 8.53 -26.53
CA GLY A 222 -5.00 8.46 -26.52
C GLY A 222 -5.69 8.41 -25.15
N VAL A 223 -7.02 8.36 -25.18
CA VAL A 223 -7.88 8.08 -24.03
C VAL A 223 -8.65 6.78 -24.25
N ILE A 224 -8.87 6.01 -23.19
CA ILE A 224 -9.54 4.70 -23.27
C ILE A 224 -10.96 4.83 -22.70
N VAL A 225 -11.93 4.24 -23.39
CA VAL A 225 -13.32 4.22 -22.95
C VAL A 225 -13.52 3.18 -21.84
N THR A 226 -13.68 3.63 -20.61
CA THR A 226 -13.89 2.75 -19.45
C THR A 226 -15.36 2.45 -19.18
N ASN A 227 -16.27 3.36 -19.54
CA ASN A 227 -17.71 3.19 -19.36
C ASN A 227 -18.49 4.06 -20.36
N ILE A 228 -19.69 3.62 -20.74
CA ILE A 228 -20.60 4.34 -21.62
C ILE A 228 -21.97 4.46 -20.93
N ALA A 229 -22.48 5.68 -20.82
CA ALA A 229 -23.78 5.94 -20.22
C ALA A 229 -24.90 5.17 -20.96
N LYS A 230 -25.88 4.64 -20.20
CA LYS A 230 -26.91 3.74 -20.74
C LYS A 230 -27.73 4.31 -21.89
N ASN A 231 -27.98 5.63 -21.87
CA ASN A 231 -28.78 6.37 -22.86
C ASN A 231 -27.91 7.23 -23.79
N SER A 232 -26.63 6.90 -23.95
CA SER A 232 -25.73 7.65 -24.84
C SER A 232 -26.01 7.30 -26.31
N PRO A 233 -26.08 8.29 -27.23
CA PRO A 233 -26.17 8.02 -28.67
C PRO A 233 -24.91 7.34 -29.24
N LEU A 234 -23.82 7.33 -28.47
CA LEU A 234 -22.58 6.63 -28.83
C LEU A 234 -22.63 5.13 -28.52
N LYS A 235 -23.74 4.62 -27.97
CA LYS A 235 -23.94 3.22 -27.64
C LYS A 235 -24.75 2.55 -28.76
N GLY A 236 -24.16 1.59 -29.48
CA GLY A 236 -24.80 0.88 -30.58
C GLY A 236 -23.78 0.15 -31.44
N GLU A 237 -24.23 -0.53 -32.50
CA GLU A 237 -23.36 -1.31 -33.40
C GLU A 237 -22.34 -0.43 -34.15
N ASN A 238 -22.72 0.81 -34.46
CA ASN A 238 -21.84 1.81 -35.09
C ASN A 238 -21.24 2.81 -34.07
N GLY A 239 -21.35 2.49 -32.79
CA GLY A 239 -20.92 3.32 -31.68
C GLY A 239 -19.49 3.05 -31.23
N ILE A 240 -19.15 3.59 -30.05
CA ILE A 240 -17.87 3.32 -29.40
C ILE A 240 -18.05 2.13 -28.45
N LEU A 241 -17.04 1.27 -28.33
CA LEU A 241 -17.05 0.12 -27.44
C LEU A 241 -16.19 0.36 -26.19
N LEU A 242 -16.43 -0.44 -25.16
CA LEU A 242 -15.57 -0.44 -23.98
C LEU A 242 -14.17 -0.88 -24.36
N HIS A 243 -13.18 -0.19 -23.82
CA HIS A 243 -11.75 -0.34 -24.10
C HIS A 243 -11.28 0.20 -25.45
N ASP A 244 -12.17 0.80 -26.24
CA ASP A 244 -11.74 1.52 -27.43
C ASP A 244 -10.83 2.69 -27.05
N LYS A 245 -9.83 2.90 -27.91
CA LYS A 245 -8.79 3.90 -27.71
C LYS A 245 -9.02 5.07 -28.66
N ILE A 246 -9.52 6.16 -28.11
CA ILE A 246 -9.80 7.37 -28.87
C ILE A 246 -8.50 8.17 -29.02
N MET A 247 -8.03 8.25 -30.26
CA MET A 247 -6.79 8.93 -30.63
C MET A 247 -7.02 10.34 -31.18
N GLN A 248 -8.24 10.64 -31.64
CA GLN A 248 -8.56 11.88 -32.35
C GLN A 248 -10.07 12.16 -32.29
N ILE A 249 -10.44 13.45 -32.19
CA ILE A 249 -11.81 13.95 -32.33
C ILE A 249 -11.81 14.98 -33.46
N ASN A 250 -12.49 14.70 -34.57
CA ASN A 250 -12.42 15.53 -35.79
C ASN A 250 -10.94 15.81 -36.17
N ASP A 251 -10.51 17.06 -36.27
CA ASP A 251 -9.10 17.43 -36.55
C ASP A 251 -8.24 17.64 -35.30
N CYS A 252 -8.71 17.21 -34.12
CA CYS A 252 -8.03 17.41 -32.84
C CYS A 252 -7.45 16.10 -32.32
N MET A 253 -6.12 15.94 -32.39
CA MET A 253 -5.43 14.78 -31.82
C MET A 253 -5.56 14.76 -30.30
N VAL A 254 -5.95 13.60 -29.76
CA VAL A 254 -6.11 13.35 -28.34
C VAL A 254 -4.96 12.46 -27.87
N THR A 255 -4.07 13.03 -27.07
CA THR A 255 -2.95 12.29 -26.48
C THR A 255 -3.19 11.96 -25.01
N ASN A 256 -3.91 12.81 -24.28
CA ASN A 256 -4.19 12.62 -22.86
C ASN A 256 -5.58 13.16 -22.46
N SER A 257 -5.97 12.92 -21.21
CA SER A 257 -7.27 13.35 -20.67
C SER A 257 -7.46 14.87 -20.73
N LYS A 258 -6.40 15.66 -20.50
CA LYS A 258 -6.46 17.12 -20.61
C LYS A 258 -6.78 17.55 -22.05
N LYS A 259 -6.08 16.99 -23.03
CA LYS A 259 -6.30 17.25 -24.46
C LYS A 259 -7.69 16.81 -24.92
N TRP A 260 -8.20 15.70 -24.38
CA TRP A 260 -9.59 15.28 -24.60
C TRP A 260 -10.58 16.38 -24.21
N TYR A 261 -10.48 16.94 -23.01
CA TYR A 261 -11.36 18.04 -22.56
C TYR A 261 -11.18 19.31 -23.41
N GLU A 262 -9.94 19.67 -23.77
CA GLU A 262 -9.67 20.81 -24.66
C GLU A 262 -10.32 20.62 -26.04
N CYS A 263 -10.19 19.43 -26.65
CA CYS A 263 -10.80 19.11 -27.94
C CYS A 263 -12.33 19.18 -27.88
N LEU A 264 -12.96 18.66 -26.82
CA LEU A 264 -14.41 18.73 -26.62
C LEU A 264 -14.91 20.16 -26.41
N GLN A 265 -14.15 21.01 -25.71
CA GLN A 265 -14.51 22.42 -25.58
C GLN A 265 -14.46 23.13 -26.94
N LYS A 266 -13.47 22.81 -27.78
CA LYS A 266 -13.34 23.36 -29.13
C LYS A 266 -14.51 22.96 -30.03
N THR A 267 -15.01 21.73 -29.94
CA THR A 267 -16.19 21.28 -30.74
C THR A 267 -17.48 21.96 -30.31
N LYS A 268 -17.62 22.33 -29.03
CA LYS A 268 -18.77 23.12 -28.55
C LYS A 268 -18.77 24.54 -29.12
N LEU A 269 -17.59 25.14 -29.28
CA LEU A 269 -17.42 26.50 -29.81
C LEU A 269 -17.51 26.54 -31.34
N ASN A 270 -16.86 25.60 -32.03
CA ASN A 270 -16.88 25.48 -33.47
C ASN A 270 -17.73 24.26 -33.87
N LYS A 271 -18.99 24.51 -34.18
CA LYS A 271 -19.88 23.51 -34.78
C LYS A 271 -19.45 23.28 -36.23
N LEU A 272 -18.61 22.28 -36.46
CA LEU A 272 -18.35 21.76 -37.79
C LEU A 272 -19.63 21.07 -38.28
N GLY A 273 -20.27 21.66 -39.29
CA GLY A 273 -21.38 21.05 -40.01
C GLY A 273 -20.89 20.64 -41.39
N PHE A 274 -21.25 19.43 -41.82
CA PHE A 274 -21.10 19.04 -43.21
C PHE A 274 -22.38 19.37 -43.96
N CYS A 275 -22.26 19.97 -45.14
CA CYS A 275 -23.40 20.13 -46.04
C CYS A 275 -23.79 18.74 -46.54
N VAL A 276 -24.97 18.28 -46.16
CA VAL A 276 -25.57 17.04 -46.64
C VAL A 276 -26.75 17.41 -47.54
N THR A 277 -26.95 16.68 -48.63
CA THR A 277 -28.10 16.90 -49.52
C THR A 277 -29.39 16.60 -48.76
N ALA A 278 -30.46 17.34 -49.05
CA ALA A 278 -31.76 17.15 -48.42
C ALA A 278 -32.26 15.69 -48.54
N ASP A 279 -31.97 15.05 -49.67
CA ASP A 279 -32.33 13.64 -49.92
C ASP A 279 -31.64 12.67 -48.95
N ALA A 280 -30.36 12.90 -48.62
CA ALA A 280 -29.63 12.04 -47.70
C ALA A 280 -30.09 12.25 -46.23
N VAL A 281 -30.54 13.44 -45.87
CA VAL A 281 -31.17 13.69 -44.56
C VAL A 281 -32.49 12.93 -44.46
N ASN A 282 -33.34 13.00 -45.49
CA ASN A 282 -34.64 12.32 -45.50
C ASN A 282 -34.52 10.78 -45.42
N VAL A 283 -33.46 10.20 -45.97
CA VAL A 283 -33.22 8.74 -45.90
C VAL A 283 -32.72 8.29 -44.51
N LEU A 284 -32.03 9.16 -43.78
CA LEU A 284 -31.42 8.84 -42.48
C LEU A 284 -32.26 9.34 -41.29
N ASP A 285 -33.35 10.07 -41.56
CA ASP A 285 -34.22 10.60 -40.53
C ASP A 285 -35.19 9.51 -40.02
N GLU A 286 -34.78 8.82 -38.95
CA GLU A 286 -35.58 7.81 -38.23
C GLU A 286 -36.85 8.40 -37.57
N THR A 287 -37.01 9.73 -37.53
CA THR A 287 -38.24 10.37 -36.99
C THR A 287 -39.41 10.33 -37.97
N SER A 288 -39.15 10.05 -39.26
CA SER A 288 -40.15 9.97 -40.33
C SER A 288 -41.13 8.79 -40.17
N ASP A 289 -40.71 7.71 -39.50
CA ASP A 289 -41.47 6.45 -39.41
C ASP A 289 -42.46 6.39 -38.24
N VAL A 290 -42.65 7.49 -37.51
CA VAL A 290 -43.79 7.59 -36.60
C VAL A 290 -45.03 7.95 -37.43
N ASN A 291 -45.72 6.93 -37.91
CA ASN A 291 -47.05 7.04 -38.53
C ASN A 291 -48.02 7.81 -37.60
N LEU A 292 -48.08 9.13 -37.74
CA LEU A 292 -49.02 10.01 -37.01
C LEU A 292 -50.48 9.58 -37.21
N ALA A 293 -50.78 8.89 -38.32
CA ALA A 293 -52.10 8.33 -38.59
C ALA A 293 -52.51 7.23 -37.59
N ALA A 294 -51.57 6.42 -37.10
CA ALA A 294 -51.83 5.39 -36.10
C ALA A 294 -52.04 5.98 -34.69
N PHE A 295 -51.36 7.09 -34.39
CA PHE A 295 -51.51 7.78 -33.10
C PHE A 295 -52.86 8.51 -32.98
N ALA A 296 -53.35 9.10 -34.08
CA ALA A 296 -54.66 9.76 -34.12
C ALA A 296 -55.84 8.79 -33.94
N LEU A 297 -55.74 7.57 -34.49
CA LEU A 297 -56.77 6.52 -34.32
C LEU A 297 -56.81 5.97 -32.88
N ASN A 298 -55.67 5.93 -32.18
CA ASN A 298 -55.60 5.43 -30.82
C ASN A 298 -56.18 6.43 -29.80
N ILE A 299 -56.03 7.74 -30.04
CA ILE A 299 -56.61 8.78 -29.18
C ILE A 299 -58.14 8.81 -29.29
N SER A 300 -58.74 8.60 -30.47
CA SER A 300 -60.21 8.56 -30.59
C SER A 300 -60.81 7.35 -29.88
N SER A 301 -60.13 6.18 -29.94
CA SER A 301 -60.56 4.97 -29.22
C SER A 301 -60.48 5.15 -27.70
N ILE A 302 -59.42 5.78 -27.19
CA ILE A 302 -59.24 6.04 -25.75
C ILE A 302 -60.26 7.08 -25.24
N MET A 303 -60.57 8.11 -26.03
CA MET A 303 -61.55 9.13 -25.65
C MET A 303 -62.99 8.58 -25.63
N THR A 304 -63.29 7.58 -26.46
CA THR A 304 -64.61 6.90 -26.49
C THR A 304 -64.80 5.96 -25.29
N GLU A 305 -63.74 5.29 -24.83
CA GLU A 305 -63.76 4.46 -23.61
C GLU A 305 -63.85 5.30 -22.32
N LEU A 306 -63.21 6.47 -22.27
CA LEU A 306 -63.33 7.40 -21.13
C LEU A 306 -64.74 8.00 -20.98
N LEU A 307 -65.45 8.24 -22.08
CA LEU A 307 -66.85 8.70 -22.06
C LEU A 307 -67.84 7.62 -21.61
N LYS A 308 -67.57 6.33 -21.87
CA LYS A 308 -68.37 5.21 -21.32
C LYS A 308 -68.16 5.03 -19.81
N PHE A 309 -66.94 5.28 -19.32
CA PHE A 309 -66.64 5.18 -17.88
C PHE A 309 -67.35 6.28 -17.06
N HIS A 310 -67.50 7.49 -17.61
CA HIS A 310 -68.17 8.58 -16.90
C HIS A 310 -69.70 8.37 -16.76
N HIS A 311 -70.34 7.69 -17.72
CA HIS A 311 -71.79 7.43 -17.65
C HIS A 311 -72.18 6.29 -16.71
N THR A 312 -71.22 5.45 -16.29
CA THR A 312 -71.47 4.27 -15.43
C THR A 312 -71.29 4.56 -13.94
N LEU A 313 -70.73 5.73 -13.58
CA LEU A 313 -70.54 6.18 -12.18
C LEU A 313 -71.61 7.18 -11.69
N ALA A 314 -72.66 7.43 -12.48
CA ALA A 314 -73.78 8.31 -12.10
C ALA A 314 -75.06 7.56 -11.66
N PHE A 315 -75.04 6.23 -11.64
CA PHE A 315 -76.14 5.39 -11.13
C PHE A 315 -75.59 4.15 -10.39
N LEU A 316 -75.00 4.40 -9.23
CA LEU A 316 -74.84 3.50 -8.07
C LEU A 316 -74.24 4.33 -6.91
#